data_AF-A0A834TZ69-F1
#
_entry.id   AF-A0A834TZ69-F1
#
_cell.length_a   1.000
_cell.length_b   1.000
_cell.length_c   1.000
_cell.angle_alpha   90.00
_cell.angle_beta   90.00
_cell.angle_gamma   90.00
#
_symmetry.space_group_name_H-M   'P 1'
#
loop_
_entity.id
_entity.type
_entity.pdbx_description
1 polymer ?
#
loop_
_entity_poly.entity_id
_entity_poly.type
_entity_poly.pdbx_seq_one_letter_code
_entity_poly.pdbx_strand_id
1 'polypeptide(L)'
;MVLLHLPRLRFSILTSSHSLSAHSNLFTTKSALTTTEPIPITHFPETTVENPVQLSLEKLFVPPDTDVSCDSATLSTRVLKGSNIVLSKYARDAQVVQADFVKSSVRTEDCPSDGLPEFALVGRSNVGKSSLLNSIVRRKKLALTSKKPGKTQCINHFRINDSWYLVDLPGYGYAAAPQELRTDWAKFTKDYFLNRSSLVSVFLLIDASIPAKQIDLEYASWLGQNQIPMTLVFTKCDKRKKKKNGGKRAEENVEDFQELIRGFFETVPPWIMTSSVTNQGRDEILLHMAQLRNYWLKH
;
A
#
# COMPACT_ATOMS: atom_id res chain seq x y z
N MET A 1 -28.25 -11.97 3.01
CA MET A 1 -27.68 -13.34 2.91
C MET A 1 -27.14 -13.46 1.50
N VAL A 2 -25.83 -13.54 1.24
CA VAL A 2 -24.74 -14.07 2.08
C VAL A 2 -23.75 -12.97 2.45
N LEU A 3 -23.41 -12.87 3.73
CA LEU A 3 -22.21 -12.19 4.24
C LEU A 3 -21.40 -13.26 5.00
N LEU A 4 -20.09 -13.04 5.17
CA LEU A 4 -19.11 -13.91 5.86
C LEU A 4 -18.56 -15.07 5.01
N HIS A 5 -17.36 -14.89 4.43
CA HIS A 5 -16.10 -15.45 4.96
C HIS A 5 -14.90 -15.13 4.05
N LEU A 6 -14.46 -13.86 4.05
CA LEU A 6 -13.01 -13.63 4.08
C LEU A 6 -12.50 -14.03 5.48
N PRO A 7 -11.26 -14.54 5.63
CA PRO A 7 -10.75 -15.01 6.92
C PRO A 7 -10.88 -13.90 7.97
N ARG A 8 -11.56 -14.22 9.08
CA ARG A 8 -11.89 -13.25 10.13
C ARG A 8 -10.61 -12.76 10.78
N LEU A 9 -10.21 -11.53 10.46
CA LEU A 9 -9.27 -10.75 11.27
C LEU A 9 -9.86 -10.62 12.68
N ARG A 10 -9.30 -11.36 13.63
CA ARG A 10 -9.49 -11.07 15.04
C ARG A 10 -8.58 -9.89 15.40
N PHE A 11 -8.94 -9.18 16.46
CA PHE A 11 -8.21 -8.02 16.96
C PHE A 11 -8.07 -8.13 18.48
N SER A 12 -6.85 -7.97 18.98
CA SER A 12 -6.57 -7.81 20.41
C SER A 12 -6.34 -6.33 20.73
N ILE A 13 -7.12 -5.81 21.67
CA ILE A 13 -6.96 -4.43 22.17
C ILE A 13 -5.93 -4.45 23.30
N LEU A 14 -4.74 -3.90 23.06
CA LEU A 14 -3.73 -3.66 24.09
C LEU A 14 -3.54 -2.15 24.28
N THR A 15 -4.23 -1.59 25.29
CA THR A 15 -3.99 -0.23 25.77
C THR A 15 -2.83 -0.24 26.76
N SER A 16 -1.63 0.21 26.35
CA SER A 16 -0.49 0.44 27.24
C SER A 16 -0.07 1.91 27.23
N SER A 17 -0.41 2.62 28.30
CA SER A 17 0.08 3.96 28.58
C SER A 17 1.46 3.91 29.23
N HIS A 18 2.51 4.41 28.56
CA HIS A 18 3.81 4.62 29.18
C HIS A 18 4.34 6.03 28.99
N SER A 19 4.60 6.69 30.11
CA SER A 19 5.25 7.98 30.25
C SER A 19 6.77 7.86 30.05
N LEU A 20 7.36 8.75 29.25
CA LEU A 20 8.82 8.87 29.09
C LEU A 20 9.38 9.96 30.00
N SER A 21 10.24 9.57 30.94
CA SER A 21 11.12 10.49 31.68
C SER A 21 12.44 10.68 30.93
N ALA A 22 12.95 11.91 30.89
CA ALA A 22 14.17 12.26 30.18
C ALA A 22 15.41 12.02 31.04
N HIS A 23 16.51 11.55 30.43
CA HIS A 23 17.86 11.75 30.95
C HIS A 23 18.82 12.18 29.84
N SER A 24 19.44 13.33 30.05
CA SER A 24 20.52 13.90 29.26
C SER A 24 21.88 13.40 29.74
N ASN A 25 22.87 13.33 28.84
CA ASN A 25 24.27 13.58 29.20
C ASN A 25 25.09 14.09 28.00
N LEU A 26 26.08 14.94 28.29
CA LEU A 26 26.96 15.66 27.35
C LEU A 26 28.36 15.00 27.27
N PHE A 27 29.29 15.70 26.59
CA PHE A 27 30.77 15.55 26.52
C PHE A 27 31.29 14.75 25.30
N THR A 28 31.66 15.38 24.17
CA THR A 28 32.85 16.21 23.79
C THR A 28 34.08 15.47 23.24
N THR A 29 34.29 15.62 21.92
CA THR A 29 35.56 15.90 21.19
C THR A 29 36.89 15.24 21.61
N LYS A 30 37.57 14.58 20.64
CA LYS A 30 38.81 15.09 20.02
C LYS A 30 39.27 14.27 18.79
N SER A 31 40.25 14.80 18.06
CA SER A 31 40.73 14.42 16.73
C SER A 31 42.17 13.89 16.71
N ALA A 32 42.55 13.08 15.70
CA ALA A 32 43.88 13.13 15.05
C ALA A 32 43.93 12.28 13.74
N LEU A 33 44.78 12.68 12.79
CA LEU A 33 45.20 11.89 11.62
C LEU A 33 46.58 11.27 11.89
N THR A 34 46.87 10.12 11.28
CA THR A 34 48.26 9.74 10.92
C THR A 34 48.30 8.81 9.70
N THR A 35 49.41 8.85 8.96
CA THR A 35 49.80 7.95 7.85
C THR A 35 50.86 6.94 8.34
N THR A 36 51.37 5.93 7.61
CA THR A 36 51.23 5.49 6.20
C THR A 36 51.60 4.00 6.12
N GLU A 37 51.12 3.24 5.11
CA GLU A 37 51.90 2.36 4.20
C GLU A 37 51.02 1.36 3.41
N PRO A 38 51.45 0.87 2.22
CA PRO A 38 50.64 0.02 1.34
C PRO A 38 50.89 -1.49 1.53
N ILE A 39 49.83 -2.28 1.43
CA ILE A 39 49.84 -3.76 1.49
C ILE A 39 49.25 -4.30 0.15
N PRO A 40 49.79 -5.39 -0.44
CA PRO A 40 49.59 -5.69 -1.86
C PRO A 40 48.21 -6.26 -2.22
N ILE A 41 47.81 -6.02 -3.47
CA ILE A 41 46.54 -6.46 -4.06
C ILE A 41 46.61 -7.96 -4.40
N THR A 42 45.89 -8.79 -3.67
CA THR A 42 45.43 -10.11 -4.11
C THR A 42 43.98 -10.34 -3.68
N HIS A 43 43.29 -11.23 -4.42
CA HIS A 43 41.86 -11.59 -4.31
C HIS A 43 40.84 -10.53 -4.76
N PHE A 44 40.28 -10.79 -5.94
CA PHE A 44 38.94 -10.34 -6.32
C PHE A 44 37.92 -10.91 -5.31
N PRO A 45 36.99 -10.10 -4.78
CA PRO A 45 35.89 -10.65 -4.00
C PRO A 45 34.92 -11.36 -4.95
N GLU A 46 34.63 -12.62 -4.65
CA GLU A 46 33.60 -13.39 -5.32
C GLU A 46 32.24 -12.67 -5.22
N THR A 47 31.43 -12.81 -6.27
CA THR A 47 30.09 -12.24 -6.33
C THR A 47 29.27 -12.65 -5.10
N THR A 48 28.86 -11.67 -4.29
CA THR A 48 27.96 -11.89 -3.17
C THR A 48 26.65 -12.46 -3.70
N VAL A 49 26.44 -13.76 -3.50
CA VAL A 49 25.15 -14.42 -3.74
C VAL A 49 24.12 -13.72 -2.85
N GLU A 50 23.06 -13.18 -3.46
CA GLU A 50 21.95 -12.62 -2.70
C GLU A 50 21.28 -13.76 -1.91
N ASN A 51 21.42 -13.74 -0.58
CA ASN A 51 20.75 -14.70 0.29
C ASN A 51 19.23 -14.62 0.05
N PRO A 52 18.56 -15.71 -0.35
CA PRO A 52 17.12 -15.70 -0.51
C PRO A 52 16.47 -15.47 0.85
N VAL A 53 15.73 -14.36 0.99
CA VAL A 53 15.06 -13.99 2.24
C VAL A 53 14.03 -15.07 2.58
N GLN A 54 14.30 -15.85 3.62
CA GLN A 54 13.41 -16.89 4.11
C GLN A 54 12.23 -16.26 4.85
N LEU A 55 11.23 -15.82 4.08
CA LEU A 55 9.99 -15.24 4.61
C LEU A 55 9.17 -16.31 5.34
N SER A 56 9.07 -16.17 6.66
CA SER A 56 8.18 -16.97 7.52
C SER A 56 6.73 -16.86 7.03
N LEU A 57 5.99 -17.98 6.98
CA LEU A 57 4.61 -18.03 6.46
C LEU A 57 3.67 -17.01 7.12
N GLU A 58 3.84 -16.76 8.42
CA GLU A 58 3.09 -15.77 9.21
C GLU A 58 3.17 -14.32 8.70
N LYS A 59 4.20 -14.01 7.89
CA LYS A 59 4.39 -12.68 7.28
C LYS A 59 3.76 -12.57 5.88
N LEU A 60 3.36 -13.68 5.29
CA LEU A 60 2.77 -13.75 3.95
C LEU A 60 1.25 -13.58 4.00
N PHE A 61 0.73 -12.76 3.09
CA PHE A 61 -0.69 -12.76 2.78
C PHE A 61 -0.99 -13.91 1.81
N VAL A 62 -1.74 -14.90 2.30
CA VAL A 62 -2.22 -16.04 1.53
C VAL A 62 -3.69 -15.78 1.16
N PRO A 63 -4.05 -15.66 -0.14
CA PRO A 63 -5.44 -15.52 -0.54
C PRO A 63 -6.26 -16.78 -0.23
N PRO A 64 -7.59 -16.67 -0.07
CA PRO A 64 -8.46 -17.84 0.11
C PRO A 64 -8.29 -18.91 -0.98
N ASP A 65 -8.54 -20.17 -0.60
CA ASP A 65 -8.35 -21.37 -1.42
C ASP A 65 -6.97 -21.54 -2.09
N THR A 66 -5.91 -20.97 -1.51
CA THR A 66 -4.52 -21.14 -1.97
C THR A 66 -3.85 -22.28 -1.22
N ASP A 67 -3.46 -23.33 -1.93
CA ASP A 67 -2.74 -24.46 -1.36
C ASP A 67 -1.28 -24.07 -1.04
N VAL A 68 -0.95 -24.02 0.25
CA VAL A 68 0.38 -23.64 0.79
C VAL A 68 1.23 -24.87 1.15
N SER A 69 0.79 -26.08 0.81
CA SER A 69 1.45 -27.36 1.13
C SER A 69 2.75 -27.64 0.33
N CYS A 70 3.31 -26.63 -0.34
CA CYS A 70 4.53 -26.77 -1.14
C CYS A 70 5.77 -26.41 -0.31
N ASP A 71 6.93 -26.96 -0.70
CA ASP A 71 8.21 -26.65 -0.08
C ASP A 71 8.51 -25.13 -0.09
N SER A 72 9.26 -24.66 0.91
CA SER A 72 9.58 -23.23 1.09
C SER A 72 10.22 -22.57 -0.14
N ALA A 73 10.91 -23.35 -0.99
CA ALA A 73 11.51 -22.89 -2.25
C ALA A 73 10.49 -22.76 -3.40
N THR A 74 9.39 -23.52 -3.39
CA THR A 74 8.30 -23.37 -4.36
C THR A 74 7.35 -22.24 -3.97
N LEU A 75 7.17 -22.00 -2.67
CA LEU A 75 6.34 -20.88 -2.19
C LEU A 75 6.95 -19.52 -2.55
N SER A 76 8.27 -19.36 -2.43
CA SER A 76 8.94 -18.09 -2.77
C SER A 76 8.78 -17.68 -4.23
N THR A 77 8.71 -18.64 -5.18
CA THR A 77 8.46 -18.35 -6.60
C THR A 77 7.01 -17.94 -6.89
N ARG A 78 6.07 -18.20 -5.96
CA ARG A 78 4.67 -17.77 -6.04
C ARG A 78 4.40 -16.44 -5.34
N VAL A 79 5.36 -15.86 -4.59
CA VAL A 79 5.20 -14.54 -3.99
C VAL A 79 5.40 -13.45 -5.04
N LEU A 80 4.46 -12.51 -5.13
CA LEU A 80 4.58 -11.35 -6.01
C LEU A 80 5.80 -10.49 -5.61
N LYS A 81 6.59 -10.06 -6.60
CA LYS A 81 7.85 -9.35 -6.35
C LYS A 81 7.63 -8.02 -5.61
N GLY A 82 8.39 -7.80 -4.53
CA GLY A 82 8.26 -6.58 -3.71
C GLY A 82 6.92 -6.50 -2.96
N SER A 83 6.41 -7.66 -2.50
CA SER A 83 5.17 -7.80 -1.74
C SER A 83 5.30 -8.90 -0.69
N ASN A 84 4.27 -9.11 0.12
CA ASN A 84 4.09 -10.34 0.90
C ASN A 84 3.00 -11.26 0.33
N ILE A 85 2.56 -11.06 -0.91
CA ILE A 85 1.32 -11.64 -1.44
C ILE A 85 1.61 -12.89 -2.26
N VAL A 86 1.02 -14.01 -1.86
CA VAL A 86 1.10 -15.28 -2.61
C VAL A 86 0.10 -15.26 -3.78
N LEU A 87 0.53 -15.74 -4.95
CA LEU A 87 -0.33 -15.98 -6.11
C LEU A 87 -1.23 -17.19 -5.90
N SER A 88 -2.52 -16.98 -6.11
CA SER A 88 -3.56 -18.03 -6.09
C SER A 88 -4.00 -18.43 -7.50
N LYS A 89 -4.77 -19.53 -7.60
CA LYS A 89 -5.45 -19.99 -8.83
C LYS A 89 -6.41 -18.96 -9.46
N TYR A 90 -6.74 -17.90 -8.73
CA TYR A 90 -7.61 -16.81 -9.17
C TYR A 90 -6.86 -15.68 -9.90
N ALA A 91 -5.53 -15.66 -9.90
CA ALA A 91 -4.71 -14.61 -10.54
C ALA A 91 -4.67 -14.72 -12.09
N ARG A 92 -5.83 -14.55 -12.73
CA ARG A 92 -6.06 -14.64 -14.18
C ARG A 92 -6.80 -13.41 -14.71
N ASP A 93 -6.64 -13.10 -15.99
CA ASP A 93 -7.34 -11.99 -16.66
C ASP A 93 -7.04 -10.62 -16.02
N ALA A 94 -5.75 -10.41 -15.73
CA ALA A 94 -5.18 -9.20 -15.11
C ALA A 94 -4.85 -8.07 -16.11
N GLN A 95 -4.99 -8.31 -17.41
CA GLN A 95 -4.62 -7.32 -18.43
C GLN A 95 -5.59 -6.15 -18.47
N VAL A 96 -5.10 -4.93 -18.72
CA VAL A 96 -5.93 -3.74 -18.98
C VAL A 96 -5.86 -3.41 -20.46
N VAL A 97 -7.00 -3.52 -21.13
CA VAL A 97 -7.20 -3.24 -22.56
C VAL A 97 -7.89 -1.88 -22.73
N GLN A 98 -8.89 -1.59 -21.89
CA GLN A 98 -9.73 -0.39 -21.95
C GLN A 98 -9.92 0.18 -20.54
N ALA A 99 -9.99 1.51 -20.41
CA ALA A 99 -9.99 2.19 -19.11
C ALA A 99 -10.58 3.62 -19.21
N ASP A 100 -11.88 3.76 -19.03
CA ASP A 100 -12.62 4.99 -19.36
C ASP A 100 -13.19 5.67 -18.12
N PHE A 101 -13.16 7.00 -18.09
CA PHE A 101 -13.78 7.78 -17.01
C PHE A 101 -15.30 7.80 -17.20
N VAL A 102 -16.04 7.42 -16.15
CA VAL A 102 -17.51 7.32 -16.19
C VAL A 102 -18.17 8.53 -15.53
N LYS A 103 -17.91 8.77 -14.24
CA LYS A 103 -18.57 9.83 -13.47
C LYS A 103 -17.69 10.30 -12.31
N SER A 104 -17.89 11.56 -11.93
CA SER A 104 -17.43 12.14 -10.66
C SER A 104 -18.65 12.38 -9.77
N SER A 105 -18.66 11.79 -8.58
CA SER A 105 -19.82 11.78 -7.67
C SER A 105 -19.47 12.45 -6.34
N VAL A 106 -20.34 13.32 -5.84
CA VAL A 106 -20.17 14.02 -4.56
C VAL A 106 -20.74 13.26 -3.36
N ARG A 107 -21.59 12.26 -3.62
CA ARG A 107 -22.20 11.37 -2.62
C ARG A 107 -22.11 9.92 -3.07
N THR A 108 -22.21 8.98 -2.13
CA THR A 108 -22.23 7.53 -2.40
C THR A 108 -23.43 7.14 -3.25
N GLU A 109 -24.61 7.71 -2.99
CA GLU A 109 -25.85 7.52 -3.75
C GLU A 109 -25.75 7.93 -5.24
N ASP A 110 -24.82 8.83 -5.58
CA ASP A 110 -24.55 9.27 -6.96
C ASP A 110 -23.61 8.34 -7.74
N CYS A 111 -23.04 7.31 -7.10
CA CYS A 111 -22.07 6.41 -7.74
C CYS A 111 -22.79 5.41 -8.67
N PRO A 112 -22.10 4.83 -9.70
CA PRO A 112 -22.67 3.77 -10.53
C PRO A 112 -23.26 2.64 -9.68
N SER A 113 -24.33 1.98 -10.14
CA SER A 113 -25.05 0.95 -9.38
C SER A 113 -25.27 -0.33 -10.18
N ASP A 114 -24.43 -0.58 -11.19
CA ASP A 114 -24.44 -1.77 -12.04
C ASP A 114 -23.85 -3.04 -11.37
N GLY A 115 -23.34 -2.90 -10.15
CA GLY A 115 -22.87 -4.02 -9.31
C GLY A 115 -21.50 -4.58 -9.70
N LEU A 116 -20.75 -3.91 -10.59
CA LEU A 116 -19.43 -4.37 -10.99
C LEU A 116 -18.40 -4.25 -9.83
N PRO A 117 -17.44 -5.18 -9.72
CA PRO A 117 -16.39 -5.16 -8.69
C PRO A 117 -15.60 -3.84 -8.65
N GLU A 118 -15.34 -3.30 -7.45
CA GLU A 118 -14.68 -2.00 -7.27
C GLU A 118 -13.41 -2.09 -6.43
N PHE A 119 -12.35 -1.42 -6.90
CA PHE A 119 -11.11 -1.22 -6.16
C PHE A 119 -10.90 0.27 -5.87
N ALA A 120 -10.98 0.65 -4.61
CA ALA A 120 -10.89 2.05 -4.19
C ALA A 120 -9.43 2.43 -3.90
N LEU A 121 -8.89 3.40 -4.64
CA LEU A 121 -7.61 4.03 -4.34
C LEU A 121 -7.83 5.19 -3.36
N VAL A 122 -7.13 5.16 -2.23
CA VAL A 122 -7.13 6.23 -1.23
C VAL A 122 -5.73 6.39 -0.65
N GLY A 123 -5.41 7.57 -0.12
CA GLY A 123 -4.07 7.88 0.34
C GLY A 123 -3.90 9.38 0.59
N ARG A 124 -2.85 9.79 1.29
CA ARG A 124 -2.62 11.21 1.59
C ARG A 124 -2.57 12.08 0.33
N SER A 125 -2.95 13.33 0.50
CA SER A 125 -2.68 14.38 -0.48
C SER A 125 -1.22 14.32 -0.98
N ASN A 126 -1.03 14.30 -2.30
CA ASN A 126 0.26 14.12 -2.99
C ASN A 126 1.01 12.78 -2.75
N VAL A 127 0.37 11.72 -2.24
CA VAL A 127 1.01 10.40 -2.07
C VAL A 127 1.44 9.77 -3.41
N GLY A 128 0.69 10.01 -4.49
CA GLY A 128 0.97 9.42 -5.81
C GLY A 128 -0.25 8.76 -6.47
N LYS A 129 -1.41 8.76 -5.81
CA LYS A 129 -2.67 8.13 -6.23
C LYS A 129 -3.01 8.23 -7.73
N SER A 130 -3.18 9.44 -8.26
CA SER A 130 -3.50 9.62 -9.69
C SER A 130 -2.36 9.20 -10.63
N SER A 131 -1.10 9.22 -10.17
CA SER A 131 0.05 8.71 -10.94
C SER A 131 0.06 7.18 -10.98
N LEU A 132 -0.28 6.52 -9.87
CA LEU A 132 -0.43 5.07 -9.81
C LEU A 132 -1.59 4.61 -10.69
N LEU A 133 -2.75 5.27 -10.60
CA LEU A 133 -3.91 5.02 -11.46
C LEU A 133 -3.52 5.07 -12.94
N ASN A 134 -2.90 6.16 -13.38
CA ASN A 134 -2.43 6.34 -14.76
C ASN A 134 -1.38 5.28 -15.19
N SER A 135 -0.53 4.81 -14.27
CA SER A 135 0.44 3.74 -14.51
C SER A 135 -0.26 2.38 -14.70
N ILE A 136 -1.16 1.99 -13.78
CA ILE A 136 -1.97 0.75 -13.85
C ILE A 136 -2.62 0.62 -15.24
N VAL A 137 -3.38 1.65 -15.64
CA VAL A 137 -4.14 1.67 -16.90
C VAL A 137 -3.32 2.05 -18.14
N ARG A 138 -2.02 2.32 -18.00
CA ARG A 138 -1.11 2.79 -19.07
C ARG A 138 -1.59 4.04 -19.84
N ARG A 139 -2.45 4.89 -19.27
CA ARG A 139 -2.93 6.16 -19.89
C ARG A 139 -2.37 7.37 -19.15
N LYS A 140 -1.66 8.26 -19.86
CA LYS A 140 -0.91 9.39 -19.26
C LYS A 140 -1.75 10.48 -18.57
N LYS A 141 -3.04 10.59 -18.90
CA LYS A 141 -3.92 11.71 -18.48
C LYS A 141 -5.36 11.28 -18.16
N LEU A 142 -5.61 10.01 -17.83
CA LEU A 142 -6.96 9.56 -17.50
C LEU A 142 -7.42 10.16 -16.16
N ALA A 143 -6.58 10.06 -15.13
CA ALA A 143 -6.70 10.84 -13.90
C ALA A 143 -5.83 12.10 -13.96
N LEU A 144 -6.37 13.22 -13.50
CA LEU A 144 -5.68 14.52 -13.48
C LEU A 144 -4.64 14.58 -12.35
N THR A 145 -3.36 14.42 -12.69
CA THR A 145 -2.25 14.58 -11.73
C THR A 145 -1.96 16.06 -11.48
N SER A 146 -2.10 16.54 -10.23
CA SER A 146 -1.67 17.89 -9.82
C SER A 146 -0.67 17.85 -8.66
N LYS A 147 0.22 18.84 -8.61
CA LYS A 147 1.10 19.09 -7.45
C LYS A 147 0.40 19.88 -6.34
N LYS A 148 -0.66 20.63 -6.68
CA LYS A 148 -1.48 21.37 -5.70
C LYS A 148 -2.45 20.37 -5.05
N PRO A 149 -2.37 20.11 -3.73
CA PRO A 149 -3.27 19.16 -3.09
C PRO A 149 -4.68 19.74 -2.91
N GLY A 150 -5.65 18.89 -2.55
CA GLY A 150 -7.05 19.30 -2.32
C GLY A 150 -7.97 19.40 -3.55
N LYS A 151 -7.51 19.00 -4.76
CA LYS A 151 -8.35 19.07 -5.99
C LYS A 151 -9.42 17.98 -6.12
N THR A 152 -9.20 16.77 -5.62
CA THR A 152 -10.18 15.68 -5.69
C THR A 152 -11.12 15.78 -4.49
N GLN A 153 -12.28 16.41 -4.68
CA GLN A 153 -13.35 16.49 -3.67
C GLN A 153 -14.50 15.49 -3.93
N CYS A 154 -14.42 14.75 -5.03
CA CYS A 154 -15.43 13.81 -5.50
C CYS A 154 -14.84 12.40 -5.64
N ILE A 155 -15.72 11.40 -5.62
CA ILE A 155 -15.44 9.99 -5.94
C ILE A 155 -15.43 9.84 -7.46
N ASN A 156 -14.28 9.52 -8.08
CA ASN A 156 -14.20 9.35 -9.54
C ASN A 156 -14.16 7.88 -9.92
N HIS A 157 -15.09 7.45 -10.78
CA HIS A 157 -15.16 6.07 -11.27
C HIS A 157 -14.52 5.93 -12.64
N PHE A 158 -13.59 4.98 -12.77
CA PHE A 158 -12.95 4.61 -14.03
C PHE A 158 -13.29 3.15 -14.33
N ARG A 159 -14.05 2.89 -15.39
CA ARG A 159 -14.46 1.54 -15.80
C ARG A 159 -13.35 0.89 -16.60
N ILE A 160 -12.94 -0.31 -16.21
CA ILE A 160 -11.82 -1.06 -16.78
C ILE A 160 -12.35 -2.32 -17.47
N ASN A 161 -12.00 -2.52 -18.74
CA ASN A 161 -12.45 -3.62 -19.59
C ASN A 161 -13.97 -3.92 -19.48
N ASP A 162 -14.79 -2.88 -19.32
CA ASP A 162 -16.24 -2.93 -19.05
C ASP A 162 -16.73 -3.85 -17.90
N SER A 163 -15.81 -4.33 -17.04
CA SER A 163 -16.05 -5.45 -16.12
C SER A 163 -15.72 -5.17 -14.65
N TRP A 164 -15.02 -4.08 -14.34
CA TRP A 164 -14.73 -3.64 -12.98
C TRP A 164 -14.39 -2.15 -12.92
N TYR A 165 -14.40 -1.56 -11.73
CA TYR A 165 -14.07 -0.16 -11.49
C TYR A 165 -12.78 0.02 -10.70
N LEU A 166 -11.96 0.97 -11.15
CA LEU A 166 -10.93 1.61 -10.34
C LEU A 166 -11.49 2.95 -9.86
N VAL A 167 -11.57 3.16 -8.54
CA VAL A 167 -12.26 4.30 -7.94
C VAL A 167 -11.26 5.22 -7.26
N ASP A 168 -11.16 6.48 -7.70
CA ASP A 168 -10.24 7.48 -7.14
C ASP A 168 -10.96 8.32 -6.07
N LEU A 169 -10.69 8.02 -4.80
CA LEU A 169 -11.28 8.72 -3.65
C LEU A 169 -10.50 10.00 -3.30
N PRO A 170 -11.11 10.94 -2.54
CA PRO A 170 -10.40 12.11 -2.00
C PRO A 170 -9.15 11.72 -1.20
N GLY A 171 -8.11 12.56 -1.28
CA GLY A 171 -6.89 12.35 -0.50
C GLY A 171 -6.94 13.08 0.85
N TYR A 172 -6.59 12.38 1.92
CA TYR A 172 -6.67 12.87 3.30
C TYR A 172 -5.43 13.66 3.76
N GLY A 173 -5.50 14.22 4.97
CA GLY A 173 -4.40 14.92 5.62
C GLY A 173 -4.01 16.24 4.94
N TYR A 174 -4.99 16.97 4.37
CA TYR A 174 -4.73 18.21 3.65
C TYR A 174 -4.54 19.40 4.61
N ALA A 175 -3.29 19.81 4.83
CA ALA A 175 -2.92 20.84 5.82
C ALA A 175 -3.55 22.23 5.56
N ALA A 176 -3.96 22.55 4.34
CA ALA A 176 -4.63 23.82 4.02
C ALA A 176 -6.16 23.74 4.07
N ALA A 177 -6.74 22.60 4.48
CA ALA A 177 -8.15 22.54 4.84
C ALA A 177 -8.40 23.29 6.18
N PRO A 178 -9.61 23.82 6.40
CA PRO A 178 -10.10 24.24 7.72
C PRO A 178 -9.89 23.15 8.78
N GLN A 179 -9.79 23.53 10.06
CA GLN A 179 -9.37 22.60 11.12
C GLN A 179 -10.29 21.39 11.29
N GLU A 180 -11.60 21.57 11.08
CA GLU A 180 -12.60 20.50 11.00
C GLU A 180 -12.17 19.43 9.98
N LEU A 181 -11.87 19.83 8.75
CA LEU A 181 -11.46 18.97 7.62
C LEU A 181 -10.03 18.40 7.72
N ARG A 182 -9.24 18.72 8.76
CA ARG A 182 -7.89 18.14 8.93
C ARG A 182 -7.92 16.75 9.56
N THR A 183 -8.96 16.44 10.33
CA THR A 183 -9.27 15.11 10.87
C THR A 183 -10.58 14.53 10.33
N ASP A 184 -11.42 15.33 9.66
CA ASP A 184 -12.58 14.82 8.93
C ASP A 184 -12.16 14.02 7.68
N TRP A 185 -11.96 12.73 7.93
CA TRP A 185 -12.32 11.67 6.99
C TRP A 185 -13.75 11.90 6.53
N ALA A 186 -13.89 12.63 5.42
CA ALA A 186 -15.15 13.19 4.98
C ALA A 186 -16.28 12.16 5.06
N LYS A 187 -17.42 12.58 5.61
CA LYS A 187 -18.58 11.70 5.89
C LYS A 187 -18.90 10.76 4.73
N PHE A 188 -18.86 11.28 3.49
CA PHE A 188 -19.13 10.51 2.27
C PHE A 188 -18.07 9.43 1.96
N THR A 189 -16.79 9.62 2.30
CA THR A 189 -15.75 8.61 2.09
C THR A 189 -15.92 7.44 3.06
N LYS A 190 -16.23 7.74 4.34
CA LYS A 190 -16.56 6.70 5.34
C LYS A 190 -17.83 5.95 4.96
N ASP A 191 -18.88 6.69 4.62
CA ASP A 191 -20.16 6.16 4.15
C ASP A 191 -19.97 5.24 2.92
N TYR A 192 -19.15 5.65 1.95
CA TYR A 192 -18.79 4.81 0.81
C TYR A 192 -18.18 3.47 1.25
N PHE A 193 -17.16 3.43 2.12
CA PHE A 193 -16.58 2.14 2.52
C PHE A 193 -17.54 1.25 3.32
N LEU A 194 -18.42 1.84 4.13
CA LEU A 194 -19.33 1.10 5.00
C LEU A 194 -20.54 0.54 4.23
N ASN A 195 -21.00 1.24 3.19
CA ASN A 195 -22.26 0.95 2.50
C ASN A 195 -22.09 0.42 1.06
N ARG A 196 -20.88 0.42 0.48
CA ARG A 196 -20.63 -0.01 -0.90
C ARG A 196 -20.42 -1.53 -1.01
N SER A 197 -21.49 -2.28 -1.24
CA SER A 197 -21.46 -3.75 -1.38
C SER A 197 -20.58 -4.28 -2.54
N SER A 198 -20.35 -3.47 -3.57
CA SER A 198 -19.48 -3.79 -4.72
C SER A 198 -17.97 -3.56 -4.47
N LEU A 199 -17.60 -3.00 -3.31
CA LEU A 199 -16.21 -2.76 -2.94
C LEU A 199 -15.49 -4.06 -2.59
N VAL A 200 -14.51 -4.44 -3.42
CA VAL A 200 -13.70 -5.66 -3.22
C VAL A 200 -12.52 -5.40 -2.28
N SER A 201 -11.81 -4.29 -2.46
CA SER A 201 -10.69 -3.91 -1.58
C SER A 201 -10.31 -2.43 -1.72
N VAL A 202 -9.86 -1.85 -0.60
CA VAL A 202 -9.29 -0.51 -0.50
C VAL A 202 -7.78 -0.57 -0.64
N PHE A 203 -7.25 0.00 -1.71
CA PHE A 203 -5.82 0.15 -1.93
C PHE A 203 -5.37 1.44 -1.22
N LEU A 204 -4.80 1.27 -0.03
CA LEU A 204 -4.33 2.35 0.83
C LEU A 204 -2.89 2.71 0.49
N LEU A 205 -2.70 3.85 -0.18
CA LEU A 205 -1.41 4.33 -0.65
C LEU A 205 -0.62 5.06 0.45
N ILE A 206 0.61 4.59 0.66
CA ILE A 206 1.60 5.14 1.59
C ILE A 206 2.81 5.68 0.79
N ASP A 207 3.47 6.74 1.22
CA ASP A 207 4.68 7.29 0.57
C ASP A 207 5.94 6.65 1.16
N ALA A 208 6.59 5.75 0.43
CA ALA A 208 7.80 5.06 0.89
C ALA A 208 9.06 5.93 0.90
N SER A 209 9.01 7.15 0.34
CA SER A 209 10.15 8.08 0.28
C SER A 209 10.34 8.94 1.55
N ILE A 210 9.50 8.72 2.56
CA ILE A 210 9.50 9.39 3.86
C ILE A 210 9.21 8.40 4.99
N PRO A 211 9.61 8.71 6.24
CA PRO A 211 9.18 7.93 7.40
C PRO A 211 7.65 7.91 7.54
N ALA A 212 7.15 6.80 8.09
CA ALA A 212 5.74 6.56 8.40
C ALA A 212 5.07 7.78 9.08
N LYS A 213 3.77 7.98 8.80
CA LYS A 213 2.99 9.03 9.45
C LYS A 213 1.83 8.44 10.22
N GLN A 214 1.59 9.03 11.39
CA GLN A 214 0.55 8.62 12.31
C GLN A 214 -0.84 8.53 11.65
N ILE A 215 -1.21 9.54 10.85
CA ILE A 215 -2.47 9.55 10.09
C ILE A 215 -2.63 8.40 9.07
N ASP A 216 -1.52 7.83 8.58
CA ASP A 216 -1.54 6.67 7.68
C ASP A 216 -1.81 5.37 8.47
N LEU A 217 -1.23 5.24 9.68
CA LEU A 217 -1.45 4.12 10.59
C LEU A 217 -2.85 4.13 11.20
N GLU A 218 -3.32 5.30 11.65
CA GLU A 218 -4.68 5.51 12.18
C GLU A 218 -5.75 5.14 11.16
N TYR A 219 -5.50 5.43 9.89
CA TYR A 219 -6.45 5.10 8.85
C TYR A 219 -6.46 3.62 8.48
N ALA A 220 -5.28 3.00 8.37
CA ALA A 220 -5.20 1.56 8.19
C ALA A 220 -5.93 0.86 9.35
N SER A 221 -5.67 1.28 10.59
CA SER A 221 -6.37 0.81 11.80
C SER A 221 -7.89 1.00 11.70
N TRP A 222 -8.38 2.17 11.26
CA TRP A 222 -9.83 2.40 11.05
C TRP A 222 -10.43 1.46 10.01
N LEU A 223 -9.77 1.24 8.87
CA LEU A 223 -10.22 0.27 7.86
C LEU A 223 -10.30 -1.14 8.45
N GLY A 224 -9.28 -1.56 9.20
CA GLY A 224 -9.23 -2.84 9.89
C GLY A 224 -10.35 -3.03 10.92
N GLN A 225 -10.54 -2.05 11.80
CA GLN A 225 -11.59 -2.07 12.84
C GLN A 225 -13.01 -2.18 12.26
N ASN A 226 -13.24 -1.60 11.09
CA ASN A 226 -14.53 -1.68 10.38
C ASN A 226 -14.61 -2.87 9.41
N GLN A 227 -13.63 -3.79 9.46
CA GLN A 227 -13.55 -5.00 8.63
C GLN A 227 -13.56 -4.73 7.11
N ILE A 228 -13.12 -3.53 6.70
CA ILE A 228 -13.03 -3.14 5.29
C ILE A 228 -11.80 -3.82 4.68
N PRO A 229 -11.94 -4.67 3.64
CA PRO A 229 -10.80 -5.31 3.00
C PRO A 229 -9.84 -4.26 2.45
N MET A 230 -8.55 -4.39 2.71
CA MET A 230 -7.54 -3.42 2.27
C MET A 230 -6.21 -4.06 1.86
N THR A 231 -5.51 -3.37 0.97
CA THR A 231 -4.14 -3.67 0.55
C THR A 231 -3.29 -2.40 0.66
N LEU A 232 -2.16 -2.48 1.37
CA LEU A 232 -1.23 -1.37 1.49
C LEU A 232 -0.42 -1.23 0.19
N VAL A 233 -0.34 -0.02 -0.36
CA VAL A 233 0.46 0.27 -1.55
C VAL A 233 1.54 1.27 -1.22
N PHE A 234 2.77 0.78 -1.09
CA PHE A 234 3.93 1.63 -0.88
C PHE A 234 4.32 2.25 -2.22
N THR A 235 4.28 3.58 -2.29
CA THR A 235 4.47 4.36 -3.52
C THR A 235 5.79 5.10 -3.53
N LYS A 236 6.26 5.48 -4.73
CA LYS A 236 7.50 6.26 -4.96
C LYS A 236 8.77 5.52 -4.50
N CYS A 237 8.82 4.20 -4.63
CA CYS A 237 10.01 3.41 -4.25
C CYS A 237 11.27 3.78 -5.05
N ASP A 238 11.12 4.44 -6.22
CA ASP A 238 12.21 5.07 -6.98
C ASP A 238 12.91 6.22 -6.24
N LYS A 239 12.25 6.86 -5.26
CA LYS A 239 12.74 8.10 -4.67
C LYS A 239 13.63 7.84 -3.47
N ARG A 240 14.92 8.08 -3.69
CA ARG A 240 15.94 8.10 -2.64
C ARG A 240 16.31 9.53 -2.25
N LYS A 241 16.17 9.87 -0.96
CA LYS A 241 16.85 11.05 -0.38
C LYS A 241 18.35 10.76 -0.32
N LYS A 242 19.19 11.72 -0.73
CA LYS A 242 20.66 11.57 -0.66
C LYS A 242 21.11 11.35 0.78
N LYS A 243 22.06 10.42 1.03
CA LYS A 243 22.57 10.10 2.38
C LYS A 243 23.03 11.33 3.19
N LYS A 244 23.55 12.38 2.52
CA LYS A 244 23.91 13.67 3.14
C LYS A 244 22.76 14.35 3.91
N ASN A 245 21.50 14.00 3.61
CA ASN A 245 20.30 14.53 4.25
C ASN A 245 19.60 13.49 5.15
N GLY A 246 20.30 12.43 5.58
CA GLY A 246 19.81 11.46 6.57
C GLY A 246 18.59 10.61 6.17
N GLY A 247 18.29 10.48 4.88
CA GLY A 247 17.12 9.74 4.41
C GLY A 247 17.35 8.23 4.29
N LYS A 248 16.47 7.45 4.92
CA LYS A 248 16.29 6.01 4.71
C LYS A 248 15.95 5.68 3.25
N ARG A 249 16.24 4.44 2.83
CA ARG A 249 15.76 3.82 1.58
C ARG A 249 14.25 3.57 1.64
N ALA A 250 13.65 3.23 0.49
CA ALA A 250 12.21 2.94 0.43
C ALA A 250 11.90 1.67 1.22
N GLU A 251 12.73 0.63 1.07
CA GLU A 251 12.66 -0.65 1.75
C GLU A 251 12.69 -0.46 3.28
N GLU A 252 13.66 0.31 3.77
CA GLU A 252 13.82 0.62 5.21
C GLU A 252 12.60 1.38 5.79
N ASN A 253 11.96 2.29 5.04
CA ASN A 253 10.73 2.96 5.50
C ASN A 253 9.49 2.03 5.44
N VAL A 254 9.50 1.04 4.53
CA VAL A 254 8.46 0.02 4.41
C VAL A 254 8.53 -0.95 5.58
N GLU A 255 9.73 -1.37 5.96
CA GLU A 255 10.00 -2.18 7.15
C GLU A 255 9.55 -1.45 8.43
N ASP A 256 9.97 -0.20 8.63
CA ASP A 256 9.49 0.65 9.74
C ASP A 256 7.95 0.68 9.82
N PHE A 257 7.27 0.89 8.70
CA PHE A 257 5.81 0.96 8.65
C PHE A 257 5.17 -0.39 8.99
N GLN A 258 5.76 -1.50 8.53
CA GLN A 258 5.28 -2.85 8.85
C GLN A 258 5.44 -3.19 10.34
N GLU A 259 6.53 -2.75 10.98
CA GLU A 259 6.72 -2.95 12.42
C GLU A 259 5.69 -2.14 13.23
N LEU A 260 5.47 -0.88 12.86
CA LEU A 260 4.47 -0.02 13.50
C LEU A 260 3.04 -0.55 13.31
N ILE A 261 2.69 -1.06 12.12
CA ILE A 261 1.33 -1.53 11.86
C ILE A 261 1.01 -2.88 12.52
N ARG A 262 2.00 -3.73 12.82
CA ARG A 262 1.80 -5.00 13.57
C ARG A 262 1.14 -4.79 14.94
N GLY A 263 1.32 -3.62 15.57
CA GLY A 263 0.62 -3.29 16.82
C GLY A 263 -0.91 -3.15 16.70
N PHE A 264 -1.45 -3.09 15.48
CA PHE A 264 -2.87 -2.89 15.20
C PHE A 264 -3.57 -4.10 14.55
N PHE A 265 -2.82 -5.13 14.13
CA PHE A 265 -3.35 -6.27 13.36
C PHE A 265 -2.73 -7.59 13.81
N GLU A 266 -3.54 -8.63 14.03
CA GLU A 266 -3.06 -9.97 14.32
C GLU A 266 -2.30 -10.60 13.14
N THR A 267 -2.72 -10.34 11.90
CA THR A 267 -2.04 -10.78 10.67
C THR A 267 -1.60 -9.58 9.85
N VAL A 268 -0.38 -9.62 9.30
CA VAL A 268 0.15 -8.53 8.47
C VAL A 268 -0.76 -8.32 7.24
N PRO A 269 -1.30 -7.09 7.01
CA PRO A 269 -2.09 -6.80 5.81
C PRO A 269 -1.32 -7.10 4.51
N PRO A 270 -1.99 -7.43 3.40
CA PRO A 270 -1.33 -7.53 2.10
C PRO A 270 -0.70 -6.18 1.73
N TRP A 271 0.54 -6.20 1.23
CA TRP A 271 1.24 -5.00 0.81
C TRP A 271 2.06 -5.18 -0.47
N ILE A 272 2.18 -4.12 -1.28
CA ILE A 272 2.97 -4.10 -2.53
C ILE A 272 3.79 -2.81 -2.63
N MET A 273 5.06 -2.92 -3.01
CA MET A 273 5.94 -1.81 -3.36
C MET A 273 5.82 -1.40 -4.82
N THR A 274 5.69 -0.10 -5.07
CA THR A 274 5.41 0.47 -6.40
C THR A 274 6.19 1.72 -6.73
N SER A 275 6.39 1.93 -8.04
CA SER A 275 6.78 3.22 -8.59
C SER A 275 6.07 3.47 -9.93
N SER A 276 5.33 4.58 -10.01
CA SER A 276 4.75 5.05 -11.27
C SER A 276 5.78 5.63 -12.25
N VAL A 277 7.06 5.72 -11.85
CA VAL A 277 8.17 6.19 -12.70
C VAL A 277 8.85 5.02 -13.38
N THR A 278 9.16 3.95 -12.65
CA THR A 278 9.82 2.74 -13.17
C THR A 278 8.83 1.64 -13.60
N ASN A 279 7.54 1.80 -13.27
CA ASN A 279 6.48 0.79 -13.37
C ASN A 279 6.68 -0.45 -12.47
N GLN A 280 7.58 -0.39 -11.48
CA GLN A 280 7.68 -1.38 -10.41
C GLN A 280 6.32 -1.61 -9.73
N GLY A 281 5.98 -2.86 -9.44
CA GLY A 281 4.76 -3.25 -8.71
C GLY A 281 3.47 -3.15 -9.52
N ARG A 282 3.53 -2.76 -10.79
CA ARG A 282 2.34 -2.52 -11.62
C ARG A 282 1.65 -3.82 -12.01
N ASP A 283 2.42 -4.79 -12.52
CA ASP A 283 1.85 -6.06 -12.97
C ASP A 283 1.52 -6.96 -11.76
N GLU A 284 2.26 -6.81 -10.66
CA GLU A 284 1.95 -7.39 -9.35
C GLU A 284 0.63 -6.86 -8.78
N ILE A 285 0.37 -5.54 -8.83
CA ILE A 285 -0.95 -4.97 -8.47
C ILE A 285 -2.06 -5.55 -9.33
N LEU A 286 -1.85 -5.65 -10.65
CA LEU A 286 -2.87 -6.17 -11.56
C LEU A 286 -3.19 -7.65 -11.29
N LEU A 287 -2.19 -8.48 -11.02
CA LEU A 287 -2.39 -9.87 -10.60
C LEU A 287 -3.11 -9.96 -9.24
N HIS A 288 -2.78 -9.07 -8.30
CA HIS A 288 -3.44 -9.01 -6.99
C HIS A 288 -4.91 -8.55 -7.10
N MET A 289 -5.20 -7.51 -7.89
CA MET A 289 -6.58 -7.08 -8.20
C MET A 289 -7.35 -8.21 -8.88
N ALA A 290 -6.75 -8.89 -9.86
CA ALA A 290 -7.37 -9.99 -10.58
C ALA A 290 -7.78 -11.15 -9.66
N GLN A 291 -6.90 -11.60 -8.75
CA GLN A 291 -7.28 -12.68 -7.82
C GLN A 291 -8.39 -12.28 -6.85
N LEU A 292 -8.37 -11.04 -6.33
CA LEU A 292 -9.43 -10.55 -5.43
C LEU A 292 -10.76 -10.43 -6.17
N ARG A 293 -10.75 -9.88 -7.39
CA ARG A 293 -11.92 -9.76 -8.27
C ARG A 293 -12.50 -11.13 -8.62
N ASN A 294 -11.66 -12.07 -9.04
CA ASN A 294 -12.10 -13.38 -9.50
C ASN A 294 -12.55 -14.29 -8.34
N TYR A 295 -12.04 -14.06 -7.12
CA TYR A 295 -12.58 -14.67 -5.91
C TYR A 295 -13.96 -14.07 -5.55
N TRP A 296 -14.08 -12.74 -5.52
CA TRP A 296 -15.34 -12.03 -5.24
C TRP A 296 -16.45 -12.35 -6.25
N LEU A 297 -16.14 -12.48 -7.55
CA LEU A 297 -17.11 -12.86 -8.57
C LEU A 297 -17.62 -14.31 -8.44
N LYS A 298 -16.99 -15.14 -7.61
CA LYS A 298 -17.36 -16.55 -7.39
C LYS A 298 -18.16 -16.77 -6.10
N HIS A 299 -18.12 -15.84 -5.15
CA HIS A 299 -18.52 -16.05 -3.74
C HIS A 299 -19.39 -14.91 -3.18
#